data_AF-A0A9J7KSI1-F1
#
_entry.id   AF-A0A9J7KSI1-F1
#
_cell.length_a   1.000
_cell.length_b   1.000
_cell.length_c   1.000
_cell.angle_alpha   90.00
_cell.angle_beta   90.00
_cell.angle_gamma   90.00
#
_symmetry.space_group_name_H-M   'P 1'
#
loop_
_entity.id
_entity.type
_entity.pdbx_description
1 polymer ?
#
loop_
_entity_poly.entity_id
_entity_poly.type
_entity_poly.pdbx_seq_one_letter_code
_entity_poly.pdbx_strand_id
1 'polypeptide(L)'
;MGYQNIYWHHSVQSFLRVIQALETFADTVILTTERYTAVRPGVALQAADISPEELDKGQGFAFFLSGDDSNSLKEGNIRSFTTEDGRDFVQTADISISIPPNLSNMIQIDNTSDVRLSYTLYNNNSLFVQTSRGAVRPSQGAVGTRIIGGRIAERRVKNLPLPVIITFAPLQHLHPEDVREVRCVFWDFEAEAGQGAWSTDGCMITNQEQVNGRYRCACNHLTNFAVIFDVFGVGFGEHKRPLEVITIVGCVVSIVCLVLTLASFVVTRKYKRHARAGHAKNQRLVLMNLCVALLAILVIFLVGINQTASPIGCTVVAALLHYFLLAALVWMAVEAVNIYRAVVLVFDHHVSETFIVKAAAVAWGLPLVATVSTAGPSSLYQYKMKNVCWLAQTPLIFAFLLPAGLILLFNLLVFVIVMCKLARDEKKLKQLRGAKVTEADRNRIIRQIRRAFSIMALFGLTWVFGFFVINDARAVFAYLFCIFNTLQGLFIFIFHCVMRDDMKKWWKKWWQNLICTRKKKQGLYNVNGSTTFSSAPQTSQTMLVRLSTLQSNSKPDHEPLQ
;
A
#
# COMPACT_ATOMS: atom_id res chain seq x y z
N MET A 1 -1.89 -0.32 33.29
CA MET A 1 -2.32 0.75 32.35
C MET A 1 -2.53 2.13 33.00
N GLY A 2 -2.31 2.32 34.32
CA GLY A 2 -2.53 3.63 34.98
C GLY A 2 -1.38 4.64 34.90
N TYR A 3 -0.12 4.19 34.80
CA TYR A 3 1.04 5.09 34.90
C TYR A 3 1.36 5.88 33.63
N GLN A 4 1.01 5.40 32.44
CA GLN A 4 1.23 6.15 31.19
C GLN A 4 0.28 7.36 31.06
N ASN A 5 -0.95 7.29 31.55
CA ASN A 5 -1.91 8.39 31.41
C ASN A 5 -1.50 9.66 32.19
N ILE A 6 -0.76 9.54 33.29
CA ILE A 6 -0.41 10.67 34.16
C ILE A 6 0.71 11.52 33.52
N TYR A 7 1.77 10.90 33.01
CA TYR A 7 2.88 11.62 32.37
C TYR A 7 2.45 12.37 31.09
N TRP A 8 1.54 11.79 30.30
CA TRP A 8 1.02 12.42 29.10
C TRP A 8 0.08 13.60 29.39
N HIS A 9 -0.75 13.50 30.45
CA HIS A 9 -1.59 14.62 30.89
C HIS A 9 -0.76 15.84 31.33
N HIS A 10 0.34 15.61 32.05
CA HIS A 10 1.27 16.67 32.47
C HIS A 10 1.98 17.32 31.27
N SER A 11 2.34 16.54 30.24
CA SER A 11 3.01 17.08 29.04
C SER A 11 2.11 18.01 28.22
N VAL A 12 0.84 17.66 27.99
CA VAL A 12 -0.08 18.49 27.20
C VAL A 12 -0.38 19.81 27.91
N GLN A 13 -0.62 19.77 29.22
CA GLN A 13 -0.79 20.99 30.03
C GLN A 13 0.47 21.88 30.02
N SER A 14 1.66 21.29 29.86
CA SER A 14 2.90 22.07 29.80
C SER A 14 2.99 22.89 28.51
N PHE A 15 2.54 22.37 27.36
CA PHE A 15 2.55 23.11 26.09
C PHE A 15 1.55 24.28 26.06
N LEU A 16 0.34 24.06 26.58
CA LEU A 16 -0.67 25.13 26.72
C LEU A 16 -0.16 26.28 27.60
N ARG A 17 0.52 25.96 28.71
CA ARG A 17 1.13 26.96 29.60
C ARG A 17 2.20 27.78 28.91
N VAL A 18 2.97 27.19 27.99
CA VAL A 18 3.98 27.91 27.20
C VAL A 18 3.31 28.93 26.28
N ILE A 19 2.22 28.55 25.60
CA ILE A 19 1.46 29.47 24.74
C ILE A 19 0.88 30.61 25.58
N GLN A 20 0.21 30.29 26.69
CA GLN A 20 -0.39 31.28 27.59
C GLN A 20 0.67 32.21 28.22
N ALA A 21 1.84 31.69 28.58
CA ALA A 21 2.94 32.50 29.09
C ALA A 21 3.48 33.46 28.02
N LEU A 22 3.56 33.02 26.77
CA LEU A 22 3.98 33.88 25.66
C LEU A 22 2.94 34.98 25.38
N GLU A 23 1.64 34.64 25.39
CA GLU A 23 0.57 35.63 25.28
C GLU A 23 0.60 36.64 26.43
N THR A 24 0.81 36.17 27.67
CA THR A 24 0.92 37.05 28.86
C THR A 24 2.15 37.95 28.77
N PHE A 25 3.27 37.43 28.25
CA PHE A 25 4.47 38.22 28.02
C PHE A 25 4.23 39.30 26.98
N ALA A 26 3.53 38.99 25.88
CA ALA A 26 3.18 39.97 24.86
C ALA A 26 2.31 41.11 25.40
N ASP A 27 1.37 40.78 26.29
CA ASP A 27 0.49 41.74 26.95
C ASP A 27 1.27 42.66 27.92
N THR A 28 2.38 42.21 28.51
CA THR A 28 3.08 42.91 29.61
C THR A 28 4.49 43.43 29.26
N VAL A 29 5.02 43.11 28.08
CA VAL A 29 6.38 43.50 27.68
C VAL A 29 6.58 45.02 27.67
N ILE A 30 7.75 45.48 28.12
CA ILE A 30 8.12 46.90 28.10
C ILE A 30 8.53 47.28 26.69
N LEU A 31 7.85 48.28 26.11
CA LEU A 31 8.16 48.81 24.78
C LEU A 31 9.21 49.93 24.91
N THR A 32 10.42 49.70 24.40
CA THR A 32 11.48 50.72 24.38
C THR A 32 11.35 51.70 23.22
N THR A 33 10.64 51.32 22.15
CA THR A 33 10.57 52.05 20.87
C THR A 33 9.19 51.90 20.20
N GLU A 34 8.09 52.20 20.93
CA GLU A 34 6.66 52.06 20.52
C GLU A 34 6.21 50.64 20.09
N ARG A 35 7.15 49.75 19.82
CA ARG A 35 6.98 48.39 19.35
C ARG A 35 8.13 47.52 19.85
N TYR A 36 7.80 46.32 20.26
CA TYR A 36 8.70 45.24 20.60
C TYR A 36 8.58 44.17 19.52
N THR A 37 9.71 43.72 18.95
CA THR A 37 9.75 42.60 18.00
C THR A 37 10.83 41.63 18.45
N ALA A 38 10.48 40.34 18.52
CA ALA A 38 11.41 39.27 18.82
C ALA A 38 11.18 38.11 17.87
N VAL A 39 12.23 37.72 17.15
CA VAL A 39 12.18 36.59 16.21
C VAL A 39 13.17 35.51 16.65
N ARG A 40 12.67 34.28 16.73
CA ARG A 40 13.41 33.05 16.99
C ARG A 40 13.02 32.01 15.95
N PRO A 41 13.86 30.99 15.68
CA PRO A 41 13.59 30.02 14.61
C PRO A 41 12.21 29.35 14.64
N GLY A 42 11.63 29.17 15.83
CA GLY A 42 10.32 28.54 16.02
C GLY A 42 9.16 29.48 16.33
N VAL A 43 9.41 30.73 16.73
CA VAL A 43 8.37 31.69 17.12
C VAL A 43 8.81 33.12 16.84
N ALA A 44 7.89 33.93 16.33
CA ALA A 44 8.05 35.37 16.25
C ALA A 44 6.92 36.06 17.01
N LEU A 45 7.27 37.13 17.71
CA LEU A 45 6.34 37.92 18.50
C LEU A 45 6.56 39.40 18.17
N GLN A 46 5.47 40.12 17.98
CA GLN A 46 5.46 41.57 17.89
C GLN A 46 4.37 42.13 18.80
N ALA A 47 4.70 43.17 19.57
CA ALA A 47 3.75 43.88 20.43
C ALA A 47 3.94 45.39 20.25
N ALA A 48 2.85 46.14 20.18
CA ALA A 48 2.88 47.60 20.03
C ALA A 48 1.71 48.23 20.79
N ASP A 49 1.91 49.44 21.31
CA ASP A 49 0.84 50.28 21.81
C ASP A 49 0.31 51.12 20.66
N ILE A 50 -0.99 51.02 20.39
CA ILE A 50 -1.65 51.63 19.23
C ILE A 50 -2.80 52.49 19.73
N SER A 51 -2.83 53.75 19.30
CA SER A 51 -3.94 54.65 19.62
C SER A 51 -5.24 54.16 18.95
N PRO A 52 -6.42 54.46 19.52
CA PRO A 52 -7.70 54.09 18.92
C PRO A 52 -7.86 54.57 17.47
N GLU A 53 -7.36 55.77 17.16
CA GLU A 53 -7.39 56.36 15.80
C GLU A 53 -6.55 55.55 14.80
N GLU A 54 -5.35 55.10 15.20
CA GLU A 54 -4.51 54.26 14.36
C GLU A 54 -5.06 52.84 14.23
N LEU A 55 -5.68 52.31 15.31
CA LEU A 55 -6.33 51.01 15.29
C LEU A 55 -7.49 50.96 14.29
N ASP A 56 -8.22 52.08 14.15
CA ASP A 56 -9.37 52.20 13.24
C ASP A 56 -9.00 52.29 11.76
N LYS A 57 -7.74 52.56 11.43
CA LYS A 57 -7.20 52.41 10.06
C LYS A 57 -7.06 50.93 9.65
N GLY A 58 -7.27 50.01 10.60
CA GLY A 58 -7.16 48.57 10.43
C GLY A 58 -5.70 48.12 10.38
N GLN A 59 -5.33 47.24 11.29
CA GLN A 59 -3.94 46.83 11.51
C GLN A 59 -3.66 45.45 10.91
N GLY A 60 -2.44 45.22 10.47
CA GLY A 60 -2.04 43.95 9.88
C GLY A 60 -0.59 43.58 10.12
N PHE A 61 -0.32 42.29 10.01
CA PHE A 61 0.99 41.68 10.21
C PHE A 61 1.21 40.61 9.15
N ALA A 62 2.36 40.66 8.48
CA ALA A 62 2.73 39.74 7.40
C ALA A 62 4.14 39.17 7.61
N PHE A 63 4.32 37.94 7.16
CA PHE A 63 5.60 37.25 7.09
C PHE A 63 5.88 36.73 5.67
N PHE A 64 7.13 36.89 5.24
CA PHE A 64 7.63 36.52 3.91
C PHE A 64 8.80 35.53 4.03
N LEU A 65 8.75 34.41 3.34
CA LEU A 65 9.88 33.49 3.23
C LEU A 65 10.93 34.09 2.29
N SER A 66 12.16 34.24 2.78
CA SER A 66 13.31 34.41 1.88
C SER A 66 13.55 33.08 1.18
N GLY A 67 13.81 33.09 -0.14
CA GLY A 67 14.02 31.90 -0.98
C GLY A 67 15.27 31.07 -0.68
N ASP A 68 15.74 31.07 0.56
CA ASP A 68 16.85 30.29 1.08
C ASP A 68 16.24 29.20 1.99
N ASP A 69 16.47 27.92 1.67
CA ASP A 69 15.77 26.69 2.13
C ASP A 69 15.71 26.44 3.66
N SER A 70 16.04 27.43 4.49
CA SER A 70 15.85 27.34 5.94
C SER A 70 14.38 27.53 6.30
N ASN A 71 13.71 26.48 6.76
CA ASN A 71 12.38 26.53 7.38
C ASN A 71 12.29 27.42 8.64
N SER A 72 13.31 28.21 8.99
CA SER A 72 13.37 29.01 10.23
C SER A 72 12.86 30.44 10.04
N LEU A 73 12.22 30.99 11.08
CA LEU A 73 11.83 32.39 11.09
C LEU A 73 13.05 33.30 11.25
N LYS A 74 13.14 34.36 10.44
CA LYS A 74 14.20 35.39 10.46
C LYS A 74 13.59 36.78 10.62
N GLU A 75 14.33 37.71 11.23
CA GLU A 75 13.81 39.02 11.62
C GLU A 75 13.45 39.94 10.43
N GLY A 76 14.24 39.93 9.35
CA GLY A 76 13.98 40.75 8.15
C GLY A 76 12.75 40.37 7.34
N ASN A 77 12.01 39.34 7.77
CA ASN A 77 10.92 38.72 7.03
C ASN A 77 9.53 39.11 7.56
N ILE A 78 9.46 39.99 8.56
CA ILE A 78 8.22 40.39 9.21
C ILE A 78 7.92 41.86 8.93
N ARG A 79 6.66 42.18 8.61
CA ARG A 79 6.21 43.57 8.39
C ARG A 79 4.82 43.80 8.98
N SER A 80 4.66 44.91 9.69
CA SER A 80 3.35 45.46 10.06
C SER A 80 2.85 46.39 8.96
N PHE A 81 1.54 46.45 8.74
CA PHE A 81 0.92 47.30 7.72
C PHE A 81 -0.47 47.78 8.17
N THR A 82 -1.00 48.83 7.55
CA THR A 82 -2.40 49.25 7.69
C THR A 82 -3.26 48.69 6.56
N THR A 83 -4.58 48.65 6.70
CA THR A 83 -5.47 48.11 5.65
C THR A 83 -5.37 48.89 4.34
N GLU A 84 -5.05 50.19 4.42
CA GLU A 84 -4.86 51.06 3.26
C GLU A 84 -3.55 50.74 2.50
N ASP A 85 -2.46 50.51 3.24
CA ASP A 85 -1.12 50.21 2.70
C ASP A 85 -0.93 48.72 2.34
N GLY A 86 -1.79 47.84 2.88
CA GLY A 86 -1.62 46.39 2.93
C GLY A 86 -1.93 45.61 1.65
N ARG A 87 -2.56 46.24 0.64
CA ARG A 87 -3.15 45.51 -0.51
C ARG A 87 -2.14 44.74 -1.36
N ASP A 88 -0.90 45.21 -1.45
CA ASP A 88 0.17 44.53 -2.20
C ASP A 88 0.92 43.50 -1.34
N PHE A 89 1.06 43.76 -0.04
CA PHE A 89 1.74 42.87 0.91
C PHE A 89 0.95 41.57 1.14
N VAL A 90 -0.37 41.66 1.26
CA VAL A 90 -1.25 40.49 1.52
C VAL A 90 -1.21 39.48 0.36
N GLN A 91 -0.88 39.90 -0.86
CA GLN A 91 -0.83 39.02 -2.04
C GLN A 91 0.48 38.23 -2.15
N THR A 92 1.55 38.71 -1.53
CA THR A 92 2.91 38.16 -1.63
C THR A 92 3.38 37.50 -0.35
N ALA A 93 2.80 37.85 0.81
CA ALA A 93 3.12 37.25 2.10
C ALA A 93 2.78 35.75 2.16
N ASP A 94 3.64 34.96 2.79
CA ASP A 94 3.39 33.54 3.05
C ASP A 94 2.39 33.33 4.17
N ILE A 95 2.33 34.25 5.13
CA ILE A 95 1.29 34.27 6.14
C ILE A 95 1.01 35.72 6.53
N SER A 96 -0.26 36.09 6.62
CA SER A 96 -0.66 37.42 7.08
C SER A 96 -1.98 37.39 7.83
N ILE A 97 -2.13 38.32 8.76
CA ILE A 97 -3.37 38.62 9.49
C ILE A 97 -3.69 40.09 9.29
N SER A 98 -4.95 40.39 8.98
CA SER A 98 -5.47 41.74 8.76
C SER A 98 -6.73 41.91 9.59
N ILE A 99 -6.64 42.82 10.55
CA ILE A 99 -7.72 43.21 11.45
C ILE A 99 -8.53 44.31 10.74
N PRO A 100 -9.87 44.23 10.76
CA PRO A 100 -10.72 45.19 10.06
C PRO A 100 -10.57 46.62 10.62
N PRO A 101 -10.85 47.65 9.79
CA PRO A 101 -10.94 49.03 10.26
C PRO A 101 -12.15 49.24 11.18
N ASN A 102 -12.19 50.37 11.88
CA ASN A 102 -13.24 50.74 12.84
C ASN A 102 -13.40 49.72 13.99
N LEU A 103 -12.29 49.12 14.43
CA LEU A 103 -12.29 48.12 15.49
C LEU A 103 -12.61 48.75 16.86
N SER A 104 -12.11 49.97 17.14
CA SER A 104 -12.26 50.64 18.44
C SER A 104 -13.73 50.73 18.86
N ASN A 105 -14.60 51.06 17.90
CA ASN A 105 -16.04 51.17 18.07
C ASN A 105 -16.71 49.80 18.26
N MET A 106 -16.28 48.79 17.51
CA MET A 106 -16.83 47.43 17.59
C MET A 106 -16.56 46.76 18.94
N ILE A 107 -15.41 47.04 19.54
CA ILE A 107 -15.02 46.46 20.85
C ILE A 107 -15.14 47.46 22.01
N GLN A 108 -15.77 48.62 21.79
CA GLN A 108 -16.02 49.66 22.80
C GLN A 108 -14.75 50.02 23.58
N ILE A 109 -13.72 50.49 22.87
CA ILE A 109 -12.51 51.04 23.48
C ILE A 109 -12.77 52.51 23.86
N ASP A 110 -12.41 52.90 25.08
CA ASP A 110 -12.40 54.30 25.47
C ASP A 110 -11.35 55.05 24.65
N ASN A 111 -11.75 56.15 24.02
CA ASN A 111 -10.95 56.85 23.01
C ASN A 111 -9.72 57.59 23.57
N THR A 112 -9.36 57.35 24.84
CA THR A 112 -8.38 58.13 25.61
C THR A 112 -7.11 57.37 25.96
N SER A 113 -7.07 56.04 25.76
CA SER A 113 -5.91 55.21 26.11
C SER A 113 -5.48 54.32 24.96
N ASP A 114 -4.16 54.22 24.75
CA ASP A 114 -3.58 53.29 23.79
C ASP A 114 -3.88 51.85 24.17
N VAL A 115 -3.95 51.01 23.14
CA VAL A 115 -4.26 49.59 23.27
C VAL A 115 -3.06 48.77 22.85
N ARG A 116 -2.67 47.82 23.71
CA ARG A 116 -1.61 46.86 23.43
C ARG A 116 -2.10 45.81 22.44
N LEU A 117 -1.63 45.90 21.20
CA LEU A 117 -1.88 44.91 20.15
C LEU A 117 -0.64 44.02 19.98
N SER A 118 -0.84 42.71 19.96
CA SER A 118 0.23 41.75 19.73
C SER A 118 -0.11 40.73 18.65
N TYR A 119 0.93 40.32 17.92
CA TYR A 119 0.90 39.29 16.90
C TYR A 119 1.93 38.22 17.22
N THR A 120 1.52 36.96 17.17
CA THR A 120 2.40 35.82 17.38
C THR A 120 2.37 34.91 16.16
N LEU A 121 3.54 34.49 15.69
CA LEU A 121 3.70 33.53 14.60
C LEU A 121 4.46 32.32 15.10
N TYR A 122 3.86 31.14 15.00
CA TYR A 122 4.53 29.86 15.30
C TYR A 122 4.88 29.16 14.00
N ASN A 123 6.11 28.67 13.93
CA ASN A 123 6.61 28.03 12.72
C ASN A 123 6.05 26.61 12.49
N ASN A 124 5.58 25.94 13.54
CA ASN A 124 4.98 24.61 13.47
C ASN A 124 3.89 24.44 14.56
N ASN A 125 3.18 23.31 14.52
CA ASN A 125 2.09 22.97 15.43
C ASN A 125 2.52 22.21 16.70
N SER A 126 3.82 22.15 17.01
CA SER A 126 4.33 21.31 18.12
C SER A 126 3.77 21.69 19.50
N LEU A 127 3.35 22.95 19.67
CA LEU A 127 2.72 23.44 20.90
C LEU A 127 1.19 23.24 20.94
N PHE A 128 0.58 22.83 19.83
CA PHE A 128 -0.87 22.73 19.63
C PHE A 128 -1.30 21.26 19.49
N VAL A 129 -1.20 20.53 20.61
CA VAL A 129 -1.42 19.08 20.66
C VAL A 129 -2.83 18.77 21.14
N GLN A 130 -3.66 18.15 20.31
CA GLN A 130 -5.03 17.76 20.66
C GLN A 130 -5.09 16.34 21.24
N THR A 131 -5.57 16.19 22.47
CA THR A 131 -5.72 14.90 23.17
C THR A 131 -7.01 14.19 22.71
N SER A 132 -6.95 13.38 21.66
CA SER A 132 -8.14 12.73 21.11
C SER A 132 -8.77 11.69 22.07
N ARG A 133 -9.74 12.10 22.91
CA ARG A 133 -10.65 11.21 23.66
C ARG A 133 -12.06 11.79 23.81
N GLY A 134 -12.70 12.22 22.73
CA GLY A 134 -14.10 12.62 22.79
C GLY A 134 -14.63 13.20 21.49
N ALA A 135 -15.69 12.60 20.96
CA ALA A 135 -16.72 13.23 20.13
C ALA A 135 -16.38 14.23 18.99
N VAL A 136 -15.25 14.14 18.29
CA VAL A 136 -15.20 14.49 16.85
C VAL A 136 -14.35 13.44 16.12
N ARG A 137 -14.94 12.87 15.06
CA ARG A 137 -14.29 11.86 14.21
C ARG A 137 -12.95 12.40 13.71
N PRO A 138 -11.84 11.64 13.80
CA PRO A 138 -10.63 12.00 13.09
C PRO A 138 -10.88 11.74 11.59
N SER A 139 -11.44 12.72 10.88
CA SER A 139 -10.87 13.00 9.57
C SER A 139 -9.42 13.37 9.83
N GLN A 140 -8.47 12.72 9.14
CA GLN A 140 -7.02 12.87 9.36
C GLN A 140 -6.55 14.25 8.89
N GLY A 141 -7.02 15.27 9.60
CA GLY A 141 -6.69 16.66 9.35
C GLY A 141 -5.29 16.95 9.87
N ALA A 142 -4.36 17.28 8.98
CA ALA A 142 -3.05 17.79 9.39
C ALA A 142 -3.06 19.32 9.34
N VAL A 143 -2.50 19.97 10.36
CA VAL A 143 -2.23 21.41 10.31
C VAL A 143 -1.19 21.63 9.23
N GLY A 144 -1.60 22.26 8.13
CA GLY A 144 -0.80 22.33 6.92
C GLY A 144 -0.19 23.68 6.63
N THR A 145 -0.31 24.60 7.58
CA THR A 145 0.20 25.97 7.52
C THR A 145 0.95 26.29 8.80
N ARG A 146 1.67 27.41 8.80
CA ARG A 146 2.11 28.05 10.05
C ARG A 146 0.90 28.57 10.82
N ILE A 147 1.09 28.83 12.11
CA ILE A 147 0.04 29.30 13.00
C ILE A 147 0.27 30.77 13.28
N ILE A 148 -0.72 31.61 13.03
CA ILE A 148 -0.66 33.05 13.30
C ILE A 148 -1.76 33.44 14.26
N GLY A 149 -1.41 34.24 15.26
CA GLY A 149 -2.34 34.76 16.23
C GLY A 149 -2.27 36.27 16.34
N GLY A 150 -3.40 36.87 16.67
CA GLY A 150 -3.53 38.28 17.03
C GLY A 150 -4.25 38.39 18.37
N ARG A 151 -3.88 39.36 19.19
CA ARG A 151 -4.48 39.57 20.51
C ARG A 151 -4.41 41.03 20.93
N ILE A 152 -5.45 41.47 21.63
CA ILE A 152 -5.50 42.76 22.32
C ILE A 152 -5.37 42.47 23.82
N ALA A 153 -4.46 43.15 24.51
CA ALA A 153 -4.25 42.91 25.94
C ALA A 153 -5.54 43.12 26.73
N GLU A 154 -5.71 42.29 27.76
CA GLU A 154 -6.83 42.34 28.70
C GLU A 154 -8.24 42.15 28.08
N ARG A 155 -8.36 41.87 26.78
CA ARG A 155 -9.65 41.70 26.09
C ARG A 155 -9.70 40.43 25.24
N ARG A 156 -10.76 39.64 25.41
CA ARG A 156 -11.09 38.52 24.51
C ARG A 156 -12.00 39.04 23.39
N VAL A 157 -11.43 39.32 22.21
CA VAL A 157 -12.19 39.83 21.06
C VAL A 157 -12.90 38.67 20.35
N LYS A 158 -14.24 38.66 20.39
CA LYS A 158 -15.11 37.67 19.73
C LYS A 158 -16.35 38.35 19.12
N ASN A 159 -17.00 37.69 18.18
CA ASN A 159 -18.24 38.13 17.50
C ASN A 159 -18.10 39.48 16.77
N LEU A 160 -16.95 39.71 16.13
CA LEU A 160 -16.74 40.89 15.30
C LEU A 160 -17.71 40.90 14.10
N PRO A 161 -18.38 42.03 13.82
CA PRO A 161 -19.29 42.15 12.68
C PRO A 161 -18.53 42.19 11.33
N LEU A 162 -17.32 42.74 11.33
CA LEU A 162 -16.38 42.63 10.21
C LEU A 162 -15.34 41.54 10.51
N PRO A 163 -15.05 40.65 9.56
CA PRO A 163 -14.12 39.55 9.80
C PRO A 163 -12.66 40.02 9.78
N VAL A 164 -11.85 39.37 10.61
CA VAL A 164 -10.39 39.34 10.50
C VAL A 164 -10.04 38.44 9.32
N ILE A 165 -9.26 38.98 8.38
CA ILE A 165 -8.84 38.27 7.17
C ILE A 165 -7.43 37.73 7.37
N ILE A 166 -7.26 36.43 7.17
CA ILE A 166 -6.00 35.74 7.37
C ILE A 166 -5.65 35.01 6.09
N THR A 167 -4.43 35.20 5.60
CA THR A 167 -3.93 34.53 4.40
C THR A 167 -2.83 33.55 4.78
N PHE A 168 -2.89 32.33 4.24
CA PHE A 168 -1.94 31.27 4.51
C PHE A 168 -1.39 30.65 3.22
N ALA A 169 -0.07 30.55 3.12
CA ALA A 169 0.60 29.69 2.17
C ALA A 169 0.71 28.26 2.75
N PRO A 170 0.43 27.22 1.95
CA PRO A 170 0.64 25.84 2.36
C PRO A 170 2.13 25.58 2.61
N LEU A 171 2.44 24.72 3.58
CA LEU A 171 3.82 24.27 3.79
C LEU A 171 4.29 23.43 2.59
N GLN A 172 5.54 23.57 2.16
CA GLN A 172 6.10 22.95 0.93
C GLN A 172 5.90 21.43 0.82
N HIS A 173 5.68 20.73 1.93
CA HIS A 173 5.46 19.27 1.94
C HIS A 173 4.00 18.85 1.65
N LEU A 174 3.08 19.81 1.50
CA LEU A 174 1.66 19.56 1.24
C LEU A 174 1.30 20.07 -0.15
N HIS A 175 1.06 19.14 -1.07
CA HIS A 175 0.66 19.47 -2.43
C HIS A 175 -0.86 19.77 -2.48
N PRO A 176 -1.32 20.86 -3.12
CA PRO A 176 -2.73 21.23 -3.19
C PRO A 176 -3.63 20.13 -3.78
N GLU A 177 -3.08 19.27 -4.63
CA GLU A 177 -3.81 18.16 -5.28
C GLU A 177 -4.18 17.00 -4.33
N ASP A 178 -3.56 16.93 -3.14
CA ASP A 178 -3.79 15.86 -2.16
C ASP A 178 -4.85 16.23 -1.09
N VAL A 179 -5.42 17.43 -1.19
CA VAL A 179 -6.33 18.01 -0.18
C VAL A 179 -7.78 17.89 -0.66
N ARG A 180 -8.62 17.17 0.10
CA ARG A 180 -10.05 17.03 -0.23
C ARG A 180 -10.89 18.18 0.32
N GLU A 181 -10.55 18.61 1.53
CA GLU A 181 -11.27 19.65 2.25
C GLU A 181 -10.27 20.51 3.01
N VAL A 182 -10.46 21.82 2.94
CA VAL A 182 -9.67 22.83 3.62
C VAL A 182 -10.55 23.44 4.69
N ARG A 183 -10.12 23.42 5.95
CA ARG A 183 -10.85 24.05 7.06
C ARG A 183 -9.99 25.12 7.71
N CYS A 184 -10.51 26.34 7.75
CA CYS A 184 -10.00 27.40 8.60
C CYS A 184 -10.36 27.09 10.05
N VAL A 185 -9.35 27.02 10.92
CA VAL A 185 -9.53 26.66 12.32
C VAL A 185 -8.81 27.64 13.23
N PHE A 186 -9.24 27.65 14.49
CA PHE A 186 -8.52 28.30 15.57
C PHE A 186 -8.32 27.34 16.74
N TRP A 187 -7.34 27.64 17.58
CA TRP A 187 -7.11 26.88 18.81
C TRP A 187 -8.03 27.37 19.92
N ASP A 188 -9.01 26.55 20.30
CA ASP A 188 -9.88 26.80 21.44
C ASP A 188 -9.25 26.21 22.70
N PHE A 189 -8.74 27.08 23.58
CA PHE A 189 -8.13 26.69 24.85
C PHE A 189 -9.12 26.08 25.86
N GLU A 190 -10.42 26.39 25.75
CA GLU A 190 -11.43 25.95 26.71
C GLU A 190 -12.01 24.57 26.35
N ALA A 191 -11.78 24.11 25.11
CA ALA A 191 -12.25 22.81 24.63
C ALA A 191 -11.62 21.63 25.39
N GLU A 192 -12.31 20.48 25.35
CA GLU A 192 -11.86 19.20 25.94
C GLU A 192 -11.43 19.32 27.42
N ALA A 193 -12.26 19.97 28.24
CA ALA A 193 -12.00 20.22 29.66
C ALA A 193 -10.69 21.01 29.92
N GLY A 194 -10.43 22.03 29.10
CA GLY A 194 -9.23 22.88 29.21
C GLY A 194 -7.95 22.26 28.66
N GLN A 195 -8.07 21.23 27.80
CA GLN A 195 -6.93 20.60 27.13
C GLN A 195 -6.65 21.17 25.74
N GLY A 196 -7.53 22.03 25.23
CA GLY A 196 -7.36 22.66 23.94
C GLY A 196 -7.73 21.76 22.76
N ALA A 197 -8.44 22.32 21.78
CA ALA A 197 -8.75 21.65 20.53
C ALA A 197 -8.86 22.64 19.36
N TRP A 198 -8.64 22.14 18.14
CA TRP A 198 -8.94 22.91 16.93
C TRP A 198 -10.45 23.00 16.72
N SER A 199 -10.98 24.21 16.57
CA SER A 199 -12.39 24.48 16.25
C SER A 199 -12.52 25.32 14.98
N THR A 200 -13.62 25.11 14.26
CA THR A 200 -14.02 25.92 13.09
C THR A 200 -14.97 27.07 13.46
N ASP A 201 -15.37 27.18 14.73
CA ASP A 201 -16.40 28.13 15.14
C ASP A 201 -16.00 29.59 14.87
N GLY A 202 -16.87 30.31 14.17
CA GLY A 202 -16.63 31.71 13.79
C GLY A 202 -15.56 31.92 12.72
N CYS A 203 -15.04 30.85 12.11
CA CYS A 203 -14.06 30.89 11.02
C CYS A 203 -14.59 30.21 9.76
N MET A 204 -14.49 30.89 8.62
CA MET A 204 -14.91 30.34 7.32
C MET A 204 -13.83 30.59 6.26
N ILE A 205 -13.75 29.71 5.27
CA ILE A 205 -12.94 29.95 4.09
C ILE A 205 -13.64 30.98 3.18
N THR A 206 -12.89 31.93 2.64
CA THR A 206 -13.46 32.95 1.75
C THR A 206 -13.67 32.36 0.35
N ASN A 207 -14.74 32.76 -0.36
CA ASN A 207 -15.15 32.27 -1.70
C ASN A 207 -14.13 32.42 -2.85
N GLN A 208 -12.92 32.91 -2.56
CA GLN A 208 -11.76 32.89 -3.44
C GLN A 208 -10.83 31.76 -2.95
N GLU A 209 -11.17 30.52 -3.30
CA GLU A 209 -10.58 29.29 -2.74
C GLU A 209 -9.04 29.25 -2.78
N GLN A 210 -8.42 29.94 -3.74
CA GLN A 210 -6.97 30.09 -3.83
C GLN A 210 -6.59 31.35 -4.64
N VAL A 211 -5.93 32.32 -4.02
CA VAL A 211 -5.32 33.46 -4.74
C VAL A 211 -3.81 33.25 -4.72
N ASN A 212 -3.18 33.09 -5.89
CA ASN A 212 -1.73 32.87 -6.03
C ASN A 212 -1.18 31.72 -5.16
N GLY A 213 -1.91 30.60 -5.05
CA GLY A 213 -1.45 29.46 -4.26
C GLY A 213 -1.78 29.50 -2.76
N ARG A 214 -2.47 30.55 -2.27
CA ARG A 214 -2.72 30.80 -0.84
C ARG A 214 -4.20 30.71 -0.46
N TYR A 215 -4.47 30.28 0.77
CA TYR A 215 -5.81 30.16 1.36
C TYR A 215 -6.17 31.40 2.17
N ARG A 216 -7.41 31.88 2.03
CA ARG A 216 -7.94 33.02 2.78
C ARG A 216 -9.04 32.58 3.74
N CYS A 217 -8.86 32.92 5.01
CA CYS A 217 -9.81 32.65 6.08
C CYS A 217 -10.41 33.97 6.60
N ALA A 218 -11.71 33.97 6.84
CA ALA A 218 -12.45 35.04 7.48
C ALA A 218 -12.92 34.56 8.86
N CYS A 219 -12.41 35.17 9.92
CA CYS A 219 -12.75 34.82 11.30
C CYS A 219 -13.32 36.00 12.06
N ASN A 220 -14.28 35.78 12.96
CA ASN A 220 -14.96 36.84 13.72
C ASN A 220 -14.37 37.09 15.12
N HIS A 221 -13.14 36.66 15.37
CA HIS A 221 -12.47 36.79 16.66
C HIS A 221 -10.96 36.95 16.49
N LEU A 222 -10.25 37.22 17.58
CA LEU A 222 -8.79 37.25 17.63
C LEU A 222 -8.29 36.14 18.56
N THR A 223 -7.64 35.14 17.97
CA THR A 223 -7.07 33.96 18.65
C THR A 223 -5.85 33.47 17.86
N ASN A 224 -5.50 32.17 17.96
CA ASN A 224 -4.44 31.53 17.19
C ASN A 224 -5.05 30.69 16.05
N PHE A 225 -4.74 31.05 14.80
CA PHE A 225 -5.37 30.51 13.60
C PHE A 225 -4.44 29.62 12.78
N ALA A 226 -5.03 28.63 12.14
CA ALA A 226 -4.35 27.75 11.21
C ALA A 226 -5.32 27.23 10.13
N VAL A 227 -4.76 26.55 9.12
CA VAL A 227 -5.54 25.77 8.17
C VAL A 227 -5.24 24.29 8.35
N ILE A 228 -6.31 23.51 8.49
CA ILE A 228 -6.25 22.06 8.49
C ILE A 228 -6.65 21.54 7.11
N PHE A 229 -5.79 20.68 6.56
CA PHE A 229 -6.10 19.93 5.34
C PHE A 229 -6.59 18.55 5.73
N ASP A 230 -7.77 18.15 5.24
CA ASP A 230 -8.18 16.74 5.27
C ASP A 230 -7.40 15.99 4.19
N VAL A 231 -6.21 15.52 4.58
CA VAL A 231 -5.31 14.78 3.71
C VAL A 231 -5.78 13.33 3.71
N PHE A 232 -6.09 12.77 2.55
CA PHE A 232 -6.20 11.31 2.44
C PHE A 232 -4.87 10.73 2.89
N GLY A 233 -4.87 9.94 3.97
CA GLY A 233 -3.68 9.34 4.57
C GLY A 233 -2.58 9.05 3.56
N VAL A 234 -1.57 9.93 3.55
CA VAL A 234 -0.36 9.86 2.73
C VAL A 234 -0.59 9.24 1.32
N GLY A 235 -1.18 10.01 0.40
CA GLY A 235 -1.21 9.67 -1.03
C GLY A 235 0.19 9.55 -1.65
N PHE A 236 0.30 8.93 -2.82
CA PHE A 236 1.54 8.84 -3.59
C PHE A 236 1.74 10.04 -4.54
N GLY A 237 0.93 11.11 -4.42
CA GLY A 237 0.97 12.30 -5.28
C GLY A 237 1.01 11.93 -6.77
N GLU A 238 1.98 12.49 -7.50
CA GLU A 238 2.25 12.20 -8.92
C GLU A 238 2.50 10.72 -9.21
N HIS A 239 2.99 9.94 -8.24
CA HIS A 239 3.26 8.50 -8.41
C HIS A 239 2.00 7.63 -8.36
N LYS A 240 0.84 8.17 -7.93
CA LYS A 240 -0.43 7.42 -7.84
C LYS A 240 -0.84 6.84 -9.20
N ARG A 241 -0.82 7.67 -10.25
CA ARG A 241 -1.25 7.27 -11.60
C ARG A 241 -0.30 6.25 -12.24
N PRO A 242 1.04 6.44 -12.21
CA PRO A 242 1.98 5.40 -12.64
C PRO A 242 1.85 4.07 -11.88
N LEU A 243 1.70 4.11 -10.55
CA LEU A 243 1.54 2.90 -9.74
C LEU A 243 0.25 2.16 -10.08
N GLU A 244 -0.84 2.88 -10.32
CA GLU A 244 -2.12 2.31 -10.77
C GLU A 244 -1.97 1.64 -12.14
N VAL A 245 -1.34 2.31 -13.12
CA VAL A 245 -1.11 1.74 -14.47
C VAL A 245 -0.25 0.47 -14.38
N ILE A 246 0.86 0.51 -13.64
CA ILE A 246 1.74 -0.66 -13.43
C ILE A 246 0.93 -1.80 -12.82
N THR A 247 0.09 -1.50 -11.83
CA THR A 247 -0.72 -2.49 -11.15
C THR A 247 -1.75 -3.12 -12.08
N ILE A 248 -2.51 -2.33 -12.83
CA ILE A 248 -3.53 -2.83 -13.76
C ILE A 248 -2.90 -3.70 -14.85
N VAL A 249 -1.90 -3.18 -15.56
CA VAL A 249 -1.24 -3.90 -16.66
C VAL A 249 -0.57 -5.17 -16.15
N GLY A 250 0.17 -5.07 -15.05
CA GLY A 250 0.86 -6.21 -14.47
C GLY A 250 -0.10 -7.28 -13.92
N CYS A 251 -1.21 -6.89 -13.27
CA CYS A 251 -2.25 -7.82 -12.83
C CYS A 251 -2.86 -8.58 -14.02
N VAL A 252 -3.21 -7.90 -15.11
CA VAL A 252 -3.77 -8.54 -16.32
C VAL A 252 -2.78 -9.56 -16.91
N VAL A 253 -1.51 -9.17 -17.08
CA VAL A 253 -0.46 -10.06 -17.58
C VAL A 253 -0.29 -11.28 -16.66
N SER A 254 -0.26 -11.08 -15.34
CA SER A 254 -0.15 -12.17 -14.38
C SER A 254 -1.35 -13.11 -14.39
N ILE A 255 -2.57 -12.58 -14.51
CA ILE A 255 -3.80 -13.37 -14.63
C ILE A 255 -3.70 -14.29 -15.86
N VAL A 256 -3.35 -13.75 -17.03
CA VAL A 256 -3.18 -14.54 -18.26
C VAL A 256 -2.13 -15.63 -18.06
N CYS A 257 -0.98 -15.30 -17.47
CA CYS A 257 0.10 -16.26 -17.21
C CYS A 257 -0.31 -17.38 -16.23
N LEU A 258 -1.07 -17.05 -15.17
CA LEU A 258 -1.58 -18.03 -14.21
C LEU A 258 -2.62 -18.96 -14.84
N VAL A 259 -3.53 -18.43 -15.65
CA VAL A 259 -4.51 -19.24 -16.41
C VAL A 259 -3.80 -20.20 -17.37
N LEU A 260 -2.80 -19.71 -18.13
CA LEU A 260 -2.00 -20.57 -19.00
C LEU A 260 -1.22 -21.63 -18.21
N THR A 261 -0.73 -21.30 -17.02
CA THR A 261 -0.06 -22.25 -16.12
C THR A 261 -1.02 -23.36 -15.67
N LEU A 262 -2.21 -23.00 -15.20
CA LEU A 262 -3.25 -23.94 -14.78
C LEU A 262 -3.70 -24.83 -15.95
N ALA A 263 -3.96 -24.26 -17.12
CA ALA A 263 -4.34 -24.99 -18.33
C ALA A 263 -3.25 -26.00 -18.73
N SER A 264 -1.99 -25.56 -18.77
CA SER A 264 -0.84 -26.44 -19.02
C SER A 264 -0.80 -27.60 -18.04
N PHE A 265 -1.13 -27.35 -16.77
CA PHE A 265 -1.17 -28.38 -15.76
C PHE A 265 -2.30 -29.40 -15.94
N VAL A 266 -3.49 -28.95 -16.30
CA VAL A 266 -4.62 -29.84 -16.58
C VAL A 266 -4.35 -30.71 -17.82
N VAL A 267 -3.85 -30.12 -18.90
CA VAL A 267 -3.58 -30.83 -20.17
C VAL A 267 -2.53 -31.93 -19.98
N THR A 268 -1.41 -31.60 -19.33
CA THR A 268 -0.34 -32.60 -19.13
C THR A 268 -0.68 -33.62 -18.04
N ARG A 269 -1.69 -33.39 -17.18
CA ARG A 269 -2.25 -34.44 -16.30
C ARG A 269 -2.96 -35.53 -17.11
N LYS A 270 -3.72 -35.14 -18.15
CA LYS A 270 -4.39 -36.11 -19.04
C LYS A 270 -3.38 -37.01 -19.77
N TYR A 271 -2.25 -36.47 -20.21
CA TYR A 271 -1.22 -37.22 -20.94
C TYR A 271 -0.35 -38.13 -20.05
N LYS A 272 -0.01 -37.70 -18.82
CA LYS A 272 0.87 -38.45 -17.90
C LYS A 272 0.11 -39.40 -16.95
N ARG A 273 -1.14 -39.78 -17.25
CA ARG A 273 -1.95 -40.69 -16.42
C ARG A 273 -1.26 -42.04 -16.11
N HIS A 274 -0.24 -42.41 -16.90
CA HIS A 274 0.53 -43.65 -16.77
C HIS A 274 1.93 -43.52 -16.12
N ALA A 275 2.44 -42.32 -15.80
CA ALA A 275 3.76 -42.16 -15.17
C ALA A 275 3.63 -42.01 -13.64
N ARG A 276 3.73 -43.14 -12.92
CA ARG A 276 3.64 -43.22 -11.45
C ARG A 276 4.89 -42.67 -10.74
N ALA A 277 4.99 -41.35 -10.58
CA ALA A 277 5.88 -40.75 -9.58
C ALA A 277 5.05 -39.88 -8.63
N GLY A 278 4.63 -40.45 -7.49
CA GLY A 278 3.74 -39.81 -6.52
C GLY A 278 4.23 -38.44 -6.03
N HIS A 279 5.54 -38.26 -5.87
CA HIS A 279 6.13 -37.00 -5.42
C HIS A 279 5.92 -35.83 -6.42
N ALA A 280 6.04 -36.08 -7.72
CA ALA A 280 5.83 -35.05 -8.76
C ALA A 280 4.34 -34.69 -8.94
N LYS A 281 3.43 -35.64 -8.70
CA LYS A 281 1.98 -35.41 -8.65
C LYS A 281 1.63 -34.48 -7.50
N ASN A 282 2.20 -34.77 -6.34
CA ASN A 282 1.96 -34.03 -5.10
C ASN A 282 2.40 -32.57 -5.20
N GLN A 283 3.64 -32.34 -5.65
CA GLN A 283 4.16 -30.99 -5.87
C GLN A 283 3.32 -30.16 -6.85
N ARG A 284 2.81 -30.80 -7.90
CA ARG A 284 1.95 -30.13 -8.86
C ARG A 284 0.65 -29.63 -8.23
N LEU A 285 0.03 -30.43 -7.36
CA LEU A 285 -1.22 -30.08 -6.70
C LEU A 285 -1.05 -28.87 -5.78
N VAL A 286 0.05 -28.83 -5.01
CA VAL A 286 0.38 -27.67 -4.15
C VAL A 286 0.51 -26.40 -4.99
N LEU A 287 1.30 -26.45 -6.07
CA LEU A 287 1.49 -25.31 -6.97
C LEU A 287 0.19 -24.88 -7.67
N MET A 288 -0.69 -25.83 -8.03
CA MET A 288 -2.01 -25.51 -8.59
C MET A 288 -2.87 -24.74 -7.59
N ASN A 289 -2.92 -25.17 -6.33
CA ASN A 289 -3.68 -24.45 -5.30
C ASN A 289 -3.10 -23.06 -5.04
N LEU A 290 -1.77 -22.91 -5.02
CA LEU A 290 -1.13 -21.59 -4.94
C LEU A 290 -1.52 -20.69 -6.12
N CYS A 291 -1.51 -21.21 -7.34
CA CYS A 291 -1.94 -20.46 -8.53
C CYS A 291 -3.42 -20.05 -8.46
N VAL A 292 -4.29 -20.91 -7.91
CA VAL A 292 -5.72 -20.60 -7.72
C VAL A 292 -5.90 -19.48 -6.70
N ALA A 293 -5.20 -19.55 -5.55
CA ALA A 293 -5.23 -18.48 -4.55
C ALA A 293 -4.74 -17.15 -5.13
N LEU A 294 -3.62 -17.15 -5.87
CA LEU A 294 -3.09 -15.96 -6.53
C LEU A 294 -4.03 -15.38 -7.58
N LEU A 295 -4.64 -16.23 -8.39
CA LEU A 295 -5.61 -15.81 -9.39
C LEU A 295 -6.83 -15.15 -8.72
N ALA A 296 -7.33 -15.72 -7.62
CA ALA A 296 -8.42 -15.13 -6.85
C ALA A 296 -8.02 -13.76 -6.28
N ILE A 297 -6.83 -13.62 -5.69
CA ILE A 297 -6.33 -12.32 -5.18
C ILE A 297 -6.34 -11.29 -6.31
N LEU A 298 -5.73 -11.59 -7.46
CA LEU A 298 -5.58 -10.63 -8.55
C LEU A 298 -6.94 -10.21 -9.14
N VAL A 299 -7.86 -11.15 -9.33
CA VAL A 299 -9.20 -10.86 -9.87
C VAL A 299 -10.00 -10.01 -8.88
N ILE A 300 -10.02 -10.39 -7.60
CA ILE A 300 -10.76 -9.67 -6.56
C ILE A 300 -10.15 -8.28 -6.35
N PHE A 301 -8.82 -8.16 -6.39
CA PHE A 301 -8.13 -6.88 -6.29
C PHE A 301 -8.53 -5.95 -7.44
N LEU A 302 -8.45 -6.42 -8.69
CA LEU A 302 -8.73 -5.61 -9.87
C LEU A 302 -10.19 -5.15 -9.94
N VAL A 303 -11.14 -6.01 -9.57
CA VAL A 303 -12.57 -5.71 -9.69
C VAL A 303 -13.13 -5.03 -8.44
N GLY A 304 -12.63 -5.39 -7.26
CA GLY A 304 -13.29 -5.10 -5.99
C GLY A 304 -12.69 -3.97 -5.17
N ILE A 305 -11.40 -3.64 -5.34
CA ILE A 305 -10.71 -2.76 -4.36
C ILE A 305 -11.31 -1.34 -4.28
N ASN A 306 -11.84 -0.83 -5.40
CA ASN A 306 -12.46 0.49 -5.50
C ASN A 306 -14.00 0.47 -5.38
N GLN A 307 -14.62 -0.68 -5.13
CA GLN A 307 -16.08 -0.82 -5.07
C GLN A 307 -16.65 -0.44 -3.70
N THR A 308 -16.55 0.85 -3.34
CA THR A 308 -16.94 1.38 -2.02
C THR A 308 -18.43 1.72 -1.88
N ALA A 309 -19.19 1.68 -2.97
CA ALA A 309 -20.61 2.06 -3.01
C ALA A 309 -21.49 1.20 -2.09
N SER A 310 -21.16 -0.09 -1.90
CA SER A 310 -21.86 -0.98 -0.98
C SER A 310 -21.00 -1.24 0.26
N PRO A 311 -21.41 -0.83 1.47
CA PRO A 311 -20.68 -1.11 2.71
C PRO A 311 -20.46 -2.61 2.92
N ILE A 312 -21.49 -3.43 2.67
CA ILE A 312 -21.45 -4.89 2.81
C ILE A 312 -20.54 -5.49 1.73
N GLY A 313 -20.71 -5.09 0.46
CA GLY A 313 -19.88 -5.58 -0.64
C GLY A 313 -18.39 -5.29 -0.41
N CYS A 314 -18.08 -4.10 0.08
CA CYS A 314 -16.72 -3.69 0.40
C CYS A 314 -16.11 -4.51 1.57
N THR A 315 -16.91 -4.86 2.58
CA THR A 315 -16.49 -5.78 3.65
C THR A 315 -16.19 -7.17 3.10
N VAL A 316 -17.05 -7.68 2.21
CA VAL A 316 -16.84 -8.99 1.56
C VAL A 316 -15.55 -8.99 0.73
N VAL A 317 -15.31 -7.96 -0.09
CA VAL A 317 -14.06 -7.83 -0.86
C VAL A 317 -12.84 -7.82 0.06
N ALA A 318 -12.87 -7.01 1.13
CA ALA A 318 -11.77 -6.94 2.10
C ALA A 318 -11.51 -8.30 2.77
N ALA A 319 -12.58 -9.00 3.18
CA ALA A 319 -12.50 -10.33 3.77
C ALA A 319 -11.97 -11.39 2.80
N LEU A 320 -12.40 -11.37 1.55
CA LEU A 320 -11.91 -12.30 0.53
C LEU A 320 -10.43 -12.05 0.20
N LEU A 321 -10.02 -10.79 0.03
CA LEU A 321 -8.60 -10.47 -0.19
C LEU A 321 -7.74 -10.91 1.00
N HIS A 322 -8.18 -10.60 2.23
CA HIS A 322 -7.51 -11.06 3.45
C HIS A 322 -7.36 -12.59 3.47
N TYR A 323 -8.44 -13.31 3.17
CA TYR A 323 -8.47 -14.78 3.15
C TYR A 323 -7.51 -15.36 2.13
N PHE A 324 -7.61 -14.93 0.87
CA PHE A 324 -6.81 -15.51 -0.20
C PHE A 324 -5.33 -15.14 -0.06
N LEU A 325 -4.99 -13.94 0.46
CA LEU A 325 -3.61 -13.57 0.75
C LEU A 325 -3.00 -14.48 1.82
N LEU A 326 -3.69 -14.70 2.94
CA LEU A 326 -3.25 -15.67 3.96
C LEU A 326 -3.17 -17.09 3.39
N ALA A 327 -4.15 -17.52 2.59
CA ALA A 327 -4.12 -18.83 1.95
C ALA A 327 -2.92 -18.99 1.01
N ALA A 328 -2.59 -17.97 0.22
CA ALA A 328 -1.39 -17.98 -0.62
C ALA A 328 -0.12 -18.11 0.22
N LEU A 329 -0.01 -17.39 1.34
CA LEU A 329 1.11 -17.49 2.28
C LEU A 329 1.26 -18.89 2.88
N VAL A 330 0.15 -19.51 3.32
CA VAL A 330 0.19 -20.88 3.87
C VAL A 330 0.49 -21.91 2.78
N TRP A 331 -0.07 -21.77 1.57
CA TRP A 331 0.25 -22.65 0.44
C TRP A 331 1.72 -22.59 0.03
N MET A 332 2.35 -21.42 0.15
CA MET A 332 3.80 -21.32 0.01
C MET A 332 4.57 -22.05 1.10
N ALA A 333 4.12 -21.95 2.36
CA ALA A 333 4.75 -22.71 3.44
C ALA A 333 4.65 -24.22 3.22
N VAL A 334 3.50 -24.69 2.72
CA VAL A 334 3.33 -26.09 2.30
C VAL A 334 4.28 -26.45 1.16
N GLU A 335 4.47 -25.59 0.15
CA GLU A 335 5.44 -25.85 -0.92
C GLU A 335 6.90 -25.82 -0.42
N ALA A 336 7.24 -24.91 0.50
CA ALA A 336 8.55 -24.87 1.13
C ALA A 336 8.86 -26.18 1.88
N VAL A 337 7.89 -26.69 2.66
CA VAL A 337 7.99 -27.99 3.34
C VAL A 337 8.09 -29.14 2.33
N ASN A 338 7.34 -29.07 1.23
CA ASN A 338 7.39 -30.07 0.17
C ASN A 338 8.77 -30.13 -0.49
N ILE A 339 9.38 -28.97 -0.79
CA ILE A 339 10.75 -28.88 -1.30
C ILE A 339 11.76 -29.38 -0.26
N TYR A 340 11.60 -29.00 1.01
CA TYR A 340 12.45 -29.47 2.10
C TYR A 340 12.44 -31.00 2.20
N ARG A 341 11.26 -31.61 2.17
CA ARG A 341 11.12 -33.08 2.16
C ARG A 341 11.79 -33.70 0.94
N ALA A 342 11.66 -33.08 -0.24
CA ALA A 342 12.24 -33.57 -1.49
C ALA A 342 13.78 -33.57 -1.51
N VAL A 343 14.40 -32.65 -0.76
CA VAL A 343 15.85 -32.39 -0.77
C VAL A 343 16.55 -32.97 0.46
N VAL A 344 15.98 -32.77 1.64
CA VAL A 344 16.64 -33.08 2.92
C VAL A 344 16.31 -34.50 3.39
N LEU A 345 15.04 -34.88 3.34
CA LEU A 345 14.56 -36.10 3.99
C LEU A 345 14.59 -37.34 3.09
N VAL A 346 14.84 -37.18 1.78
CA VAL A 346 15.02 -38.26 0.77
C VAL A 346 14.09 -39.46 1.02
N PHE A 347 12.82 -39.22 1.34
CA PHE A 347 11.92 -40.32 1.66
C PHE A 347 11.67 -41.16 0.42
N ASP A 348 11.61 -42.46 0.66
CA ASP A 348 11.21 -43.49 -0.28
C ASP A 348 9.90 -43.10 -0.97
N HIS A 349 9.67 -43.60 -2.19
CA HIS A 349 8.70 -43.11 -3.17
C HIS A 349 7.20 -43.10 -2.72
N HIS A 350 6.91 -43.47 -1.48
CA HIS A 350 5.60 -43.50 -0.81
C HIS A 350 5.38 -42.27 0.11
N VAL A 351 5.25 -41.08 -0.49
CA VAL A 351 4.57 -39.99 0.21
C VAL A 351 3.09 -40.37 0.30
N SER A 352 2.62 -40.67 1.52
CA SER A 352 1.20 -40.98 1.79
C SER A 352 0.30 -39.92 1.14
N GLU A 353 -0.65 -40.34 0.29
CA GLU A 353 -1.62 -39.43 -0.35
C GLU A 353 -2.38 -38.59 0.70
N THR A 354 -2.48 -39.11 1.92
CA THR A 354 -3.06 -38.45 3.10
C THR A 354 -2.33 -37.16 3.51
N PHE A 355 -1.03 -37.00 3.24
CA PHE A 355 -0.27 -35.81 3.62
C PHE A 355 -0.79 -34.55 2.91
N ILE A 356 -1.07 -34.64 1.61
CA ILE A 356 -1.60 -33.49 0.85
C ILE A 356 -3.00 -33.12 1.31
N VAL A 357 -3.84 -34.10 1.62
CA VAL A 357 -5.20 -33.84 2.09
C VAL A 357 -5.14 -33.09 3.43
N LYS A 358 -4.28 -33.54 4.35
CA LYS A 358 -4.04 -32.84 5.63
C LYS A 358 -3.47 -31.43 5.42
N ALA A 359 -2.47 -31.29 4.54
CA ALA A 359 -1.87 -29.99 4.24
C ALA A 359 -2.87 -29.03 3.57
N ALA A 360 -3.74 -29.52 2.69
CA ALA A 360 -4.80 -28.73 2.05
C ALA A 360 -5.86 -28.29 3.06
N ALA A 361 -6.25 -29.16 4.00
CA ALA A 361 -7.15 -28.80 5.09
C ALA A 361 -6.57 -27.68 5.96
N VAL A 362 -5.27 -27.75 6.28
CA VAL A 362 -4.59 -26.66 7.02
C VAL A 362 -4.48 -25.39 6.17
N ALA A 363 -4.07 -25.50 4.91
CA ALA A 363 -3.80 -24.35 4.05
C ALA A 363 -5.04 -23.54 3.66
N TRP A 364 -6.21 -24.19 3.55
CA TRP A 364 -7.48 -23.51 3.32
C TRP A 364 -8.24 -23.20 4.61
N GLY A 365 -8.10 -24.03 5.64
CA GLY A 365 -8.83 -23.91 6.90
C GLY A 365 -8.24 -22.86 7.85
N LEU A 366 -6.92 -22.80 8.03
CA LEU A 366 -6.29 -21.84 8.93
C LEU A 366 -6.56 -20.37 8.53
N PRO A 367 -6.43 -19.98 7.25
CA PRO A 367 -6.86 -18.65 6.79
C PRO A 367 -8.36 -18.40 7.00
N LEU A 368 -9.20 -19.42 6.83
CA LEU A 368 -10.65 -19.27 6.99
C LEU A 368 -10.99 -18.94 8.44
N VAL A 369 -10.42 -19.67 9.40
CA VAL A 369 -10.62 -19.41 10.83
C VAL A 369 -10.08 -18.02 11.21
N ALA A 370 -8.89 -17.64 10.74
CA ALA A 370 -8.30 -16.34 11.00
C ALA A 370 -9.16 -15.18 10.46
N THR A 371 -9.70 -15.33 9.25
CA THR A 371 -10.54 -14.30 8.63
C THR A 371 -11.94 -14.22 9.24
N VAL A 372 -12.58 -15.34 9.54
CA VAL A 372 -13.92 -15.35 10.17
C VAL A 372 -13.87 -14.80 11.60
N SER A 373 -12.86 -15.19 12.39
CA SER A 373 -12.69 -14.69 13.75
C SER A 373 -12.42 -13.18 13.83
N THR A 374 -11.89 -12.59 12.75
CA THR A 374 -11.55 -11.16 12.68
C THR A 374 -12.60 -10.33 11.94
N ALA A 375 -13.33 -10.91 10.99
CA ALA A 375 -14.45 -10.25 10.31
C ALA A 375 -15.76 -10.32 11.10
N GLY A 376 -15.95 -11.36 11.94
CA GLY A 376 -17.15 -11.56 12.74
C GLY A 376 -17.43 -10.42 13.73
N PRO A 377 -16.46 -10.02 14.58
CA PRO A 377 -16.61 -8.91 15.52
C PRO A 377 -16.41 -7.53 14.87
N SER A 378 -16.70 -7.37 13.57
CA SER A 378 -16.44 -6.15 12.79
C SER A 378 -17.14 -4.89 13.31
N SER A 379 -18.12 -5.02 14.21
CA SER A 379 -18.75 -3.91 14.93
C SER A 379 -17.88 -3.34 16.06
N LEU A 380 -16.94 -4.11 16.61
CA LEU A 380 -16.10 -3.71 17.76
C LEU A 380 -14.82 -2.97 17.34
N TYR A 381 -14.29 -3.30 16.17
CA TYR A 381 -13.13 -2.63 15.57
C TYR A 381 -13.38 -2.52 14.07
N GLN A 382 -13.30 -1.30 13.54
CA GLN A 382 -13.56 -1.01 12.13
C GLN A 382 -12.73 -1.95 11.23
N TYR A 383 -13.35 -2.98 10.64
CA TYR A 383 -12.62 -4.05 9.95
C TYR A 383 -11.95 -3.56 8.64
N LYS A 384 -12.59 -2.60 7.97
CA LYS A 384 -12.18 -2.08 6.65
C LYS A 384 -11.98 -0.57 6.65
N MET A 385 -11.21 -0.09 5.68
CA MET A 385 -11.10 1.33 5.37
C MET A 385 -12.41 1.89 4.76
N LYS A 386 -12.60 3.21 4.87
CA LYS A 386 -13.78 3.89 4.31
C LYS A 386 -13.70 4.09 2.80
N ASN A 387 -12.51 4.42 2.31
CA ASN A 387 -12.29 4.88 0.93
C ASN A 387 -11.75 3.79 -0.01
N VAL A 388 -11.38 2.63 0.54
CA VAL A 388 -10.84 1.48 -0.19
C VAL A 388 -11.36 0.20 0.47
N CYS A 389 -11.68 -0.82 -0.31
CA CYS A 389 -12.17 -2.11 0.20
C CYS A 389 -11.04 -3.02 0.67
N TRP A 390 -10.34 -2.53 1.69
CA TRP A 390 -9.19 -3.19 2.30
C TRP A 390 -9.22 -3.08 3.83
N LEU A 391 -8.43 -3.91 4.51
CA LEU A 391 -8.33 -3.98 5.98
C LEU A 391 -7.95 -2.61 6.58
N ALA A 392 -8.61 -2.23 7.67
CA ALA A 392 -8.19 -1.08 8.47
C ALA A 392 -6.90 -1.37 9.25
N GLN A 393 -6.29 -0.36 9.86
CA GLN A 393 -4.96 -0.45 10.48
C GLN A 393 -4.86 -1.55 11.56
N THR A 394 -5.81 -1.62 12.50
CA THR A 394 -5.77 -2.62 13.59
C THR A 394 -5.83 -4.07 13.07
N PRO A 395 -6.85 -4.48 12.28
CA PRO A 395 -6.89 -5.84 11.73
C PRO A 395 -5.76 -6.08 10.71
N LEU A 396 -5.32 -5.06 9.97
CA LEU A 396 -4.16 -5.19 9.07
C LEU A 396 -2.90 -5.62 9.85
N ILE A 397 -2.63 -5.02 11.00
CA ILE A 397 -1.44 -5.36 11.80
C ILE A 397 -1.59 -6.74 12.46
N PHE A 398 -2.66 -6.95 13.24
CA PHE A 398 -2.78 -8.13 14.09
C PHE A 398 -3.33 -9.35 13.36
N ALA A 399 -4.31 -9.19 12.46
CA ALA A 399 -4.93 -10.31 11.77
C ALA A 399 -4.15 -10.74 10.52
N PHE A 400 -3.40 -9.83 9.91
CA PHE A 400 -2.72 -10.10 8.65
C PHE A 400 -1.19 -10.02 8.75
N LEU A 401 -0.61 -8.85 9.05
CA LEU A 401 0.84 -8.64 9.00
C LEU A 401 1.60 -9.51 10.01
N LEU A 402 1.09 -9.66 11.23
CA LEU A 402 1.72 -10.51 12.25
C LEU A 402 1.74 -12.00 11.82
N PRO A 403 0.60 -12.63 11.44
CA PRO A 403 0.62 -13.98 10.88
C PRO A 403 1.47 -14.12 9.62
N ALA A 404 1.40 -13.14 8.71
CA ALA A 404 2.18 -13.15 7.49
C ALA A 404 3.69 -13.10 7.77
N GLY A 405 4.12 -12.25 8.70
CA GLY A 405 5.52 -12.14 9.13
C GLY A 405 6.05 -13.45 9.71
N LEU A 406 5.26 -14.14 10.55
CA LEU A 406 5.64 -15.45 11.10
C LEU A 406 5.78 -16.51 10.00
N ILE A 407 4.85 -16.55 9.04
CA ILE A 407 4.91 -17.49 7.91
C ILE A 407 6.10 -17.19 6.99
N LEU A 408 6.36 -15.93 6.70
CA LEU A 408 7.49 -15.51 5.87
C LEU A 408 8.83 -15.84 6.54
N LEU A 409 8.94 -15.64 7.87
CA LEU A 409 10.11 -16.04 8.63
C LEU A 409 10.33 -17.56 8.57
N PHE A 410 9.26 -18.35 8.78
CA PHE A 410 9.33 -19.80 8.63
C PHE A 410 9.80 -20.22 7.23
N ASN A 411 9.24 -19.61 6.18
CA ASN A 411 9.63 -19.89 4.80
C ASN A 411 11.11 -19.58 4.55
N LEU A 412 11.58 -18.43 5.04
CA LEU A 412 12.98 -18.01 4.93
C LEU A 412 13.91 -19.05 5.58
N LEU A 413 13.59 -19.52 6.79
CA LEU A 413 14.38 -20.54 7.48
C LEU A 413 14.46 -21.85 6.68
N VAL A 414 13.30 -22.34 6.19
CA VAL A 414 13.25 -23.57 5.39
C VAL A 414 14.07 -23.42 4.10
N PHE A 415 14.00 -22.27 3.43
CA PHE A 415 14.79 -22.01 2.23
C PHE A 415 16.28 -21.99 2.48
N VAL A 416 16.74 -21.33 3.55
CA VAL A 416 18.16 -21.34 3.94
C VAL A 416 18.64 -22.77 4.15
N ILE A 417 17.86 -23.61 4.85
CA ILE A 417 18.22 -25.02 5.07
C ILE A 417 18.29 -25.80 3.75
N VAL A 418 17.31 -25.64 2.86
CA VAL A 418 17.28 -26.29 1.54
C VAL A 418 18.46 -25.85 0.69
N MET A 419 18.77 -24.55 0.64
CA MET A 419 19.90 -24.01 -0.12
C MET A 419 21.23 -24.53 0.41
N CYS A 420 21.42 -24.51 1.73
CA CYS A 420 22.61 -25.08 2.37
C CYS A 420 22.77 -26.56 2.04
N LYS A 421 21.67 -27.34 2.06
CA LYS A 421 21.71 -28.77 1.71
C LYS A 421 22.04 -28.97 0.23
N LEU A 422 21.40 -28.25 -0.68
CA LEU A 422 21.68 -28.34 -2.12
C LEU A 422 23.12 -27.95 -2.46
N ALA A 423 23.65 -26.89 -1.83
CA ALA A 423 25.04 -26.47 -2.01
C ALA A 423 26.03 -27.52 -1.47
N ARG A 424 25.73 -28.15 -0.33
CA ARG A 424 26.53 -29.27 0.20
C ARG A 424 26.47 -30.50 -0.72
N ASP A 425 25.29 -30.82 -1.24
CA ASP A 425 25.10 -31.95 -2.15
C ASP A 425 25.80 -31.72 -3.50
N GLU A 426 25.80 -30.48 -4.01
CA GLU A 426 26.57 -30.11 -5.20
C GLU A 426 28.09 -30.27 -4.95
N LYS A 427 28.60 -29.76 -3.81
CA LYS A 427 30.02 -29.93 -3.45
C LYS A 427 30.39 -31.40 -3.30
N LYS A 428 29.58 -32.19 -2.61
CA LYS A 428 29.76 -33.63 -2.41
C LYS A 428 29.74 -34.39 -3.75
N LEU A 429 28.86 -34.01 -4.67
CA LEU A 429 28.78 -34.60 -6.01
C LEU A 429 30.01 -34.26 -6.88
N LYS A 430 30.52 -33.03 -6.79
CA LYS A 430 31.78 -32.61 -7.44
C LYS A 430 33.00 -33.37 -6.89
N GLN A 431 33.03 -33.64 -5.59
CA GLN A 431 34.14 -34.33 -4.92
C GLN A 431 34.13 -35.85 -5.14
N LEU A 432 32.97 -36.52 -5.08
CA LEU A 432 32.89 -37.98 -5.15
C LEU A 432 33.00 -38.59 -6.55
N ARG A 433 32.63 -37.85 -7.61
CA ARG A 433 32.44 -38.46 -8.95
C ARG A 433 33.47 -38.07 -10.01
N GLY A 434 34.38 -37.14 -9.76
CA GLY A 434 35.22 -36.59 -10.84
C GLY A 434 34.39 -36.22 -12.07
N ALA A 435 34.98 -36.25 -13.27
CA ALA A 435 34.37 -35.84 -14.54
C ALA A 435 33.10 -36.63 -14.99
N LYS A 436 32.55 -37.57 -14.20
CA LYS A 436 31.33 -38.34 -14.52
C LYS A 436 30.15 -38.01 -13.60
N VAL A 437 29.83 -36.73 -13.44
CA VAL A 437 28.51 -36.31 -12.95
C VAL A 437 27.46 -36.65 -14.01
N THR A 438 26.47 -37.49 -13.70
CA THR A 438 25.40 -37.79 -14.65
C THR A 438 24.58 -36.52 -14.87
N GLU A 439 24.39 -36.13 -16.13
CA GLU A 439 23.57 -34.97 -16.55
C GLU A 439 22.21 -34.89 -15.82
N ALA A 440 21.63 -36.04 -15.49
CA ALA A 440 20.37 -36.16 -14.76
C ALA A 440 20.42 -35.57 -13.34
N ASP A 441 21.49 -35.80 -12.58
CA ASP A 441 21.63 -35.36 -11.19
C ASP A 441 21.85 -33.84 -11.12
N ARG A 442 22.71 -33.30 -12.00
CA ARG A 442 22.93 -31.86 -12.13
C ARG A 442 21.65 -31.13 -12.52
N ASN A 443 20.91 -31.66 -13.49
CA ASN A 443 19.63 -31.09 -13.92
C ASN A 443 18.55 -31.18 -12.83
N ARG A 444 18.58 -32.19 -11.95
CA ARG A 444 17.70 -32.27 -10.79
C ARG A 444 18.00 -31.17 -9.78
N ILE A 445 19.27 -30.96 -9.43
CA ILE A 445 19.71 -29.91 -8.49
C ILE A 445 19.35 -28.52 -9.02
N ILE A 446 19.71 -28.20 -10.28
CA ILE A 446 19.39 -26.90 -10.92
C ILE A 446 17.87 -26.66 -10.95
N ARG A 447 17.07 -27.71 -11.19
CA ARG A 447 15.61 -27.59 -11.16
C ARG A 447 15.09 -27.25 -9.76
N GLN A 448 15.66 -27.83 -8.71
CA GLN A 448 15.25 -27.53 -7.33
C GLN A 448 15.71 -26.13 -6.89
N ILE A 449 16.93 -25.71 -7.23
CA ILE A 449 17.43 -24.35 -6.95
C ILE A 449 16.53 -23.30 -7.58
N ARG A 450 16.27 -23.43 -8.88
CA ARG A 450 15.41 -22.49 -9.62
C ARG A 450 13.99 -22.42 -9.06
N ARG A 451 13.43 -23.55 -8.60
CA ARG A 451 12.09 -23.58 -7.99
C ARG A 451 12.07 -22.88 -6.64
N ALA A 452 13.01 -23.22 -5.77
CA ALA A 452 13.12 -22.60 -4.46
C ALA A 452 13.41 -21.09 -4.58
N PHE A 453 14.29 -20.69 -5.51
CA PHE A 453 14.58 -19.29 -5.80
C PHE A 453 13.35 -18.57 -6.35
N SER A 454 12.63 -19.15 -7.32
CA SER A 454 11.41 -18.56 -7.87
C SER A 454 10.40 -18.26 -6.77
N ILE A 455 10.16 -19.18 -5.84
CA ILE A 455 9.12 -19.00 -4.81
C ILE A 455 9.59 -18.04 -3.71
N MET A 456 10.85 -18.15 -3.29
CA MET A 456 11.43 -17.30 -2.25
C MET A 456 11.59 -15.84 -2.71
N ALA A 457 12.11 -15.62 -3.92
CA ALA A 457 12.30 -14.29 -4.47
C ALA A 457 10.95 -13.58 -4.74
N LEU A 458 9.91 -14.33 -5.09
CA LEU A 458 8.60 -13.76 -5.43
C LEU A 458 7.79 -13.25 -4.24
N PHE A 459 7.98 -13.83 -3.04
CA PHE A 459 7.24 -13.44 -1.85
C PHE A 459 8.11 -12.91 -0.71
N GLY A 460 9.35 -13.37 -0.57
CA GLY A 460 10.28 -12.82 0.42
C GLY A 460 10.64 -11.37 0.11
N LEU A 461 11.01 -11.08 -1.15
CA LEU A 461 11.45 -9.73 -1.54
C LEU A 461 10.28 -8.75 -1.65
N THR A 462 9.13 -9.18 -2.20
CA THR A 462 7.92 -8.33 -2.29
C THR A 462 7.49 -7.84 -0.92
N TRP A 463 7.35 -8.73 0.06
CA TRP A 463 6.86 -8.36 1.39
C TRP A 463 7.89 -7.59 2.22
N VAL A 464 9.20 -7.84 2.03
CA VAL A 464 10.26 -7.00 2.59
C VAL A 464 10.13 -5.57 2.07
N PHE A 465 9.97 -5.37 0.76
CA PHE A 465 9.75 -4.01 0.23
C PHE A 465 8.44 -3.40 0.75
N GLY A 466 7.38 -4.18 0.91
CA GLY A 466 6.12 -3.74 1.50
C GLY A 466 6.26 -3.21 2.92
N PHE A 467 7.16 -3.77 3.73
CA PHE A 467 7.47 -3.25 5.07
C PHE A 467 8.18 -1.89 5.00
N PHE A 468 9.11 -1.72 4.06
CA PHE A 468 9.85 -0.47 3.86
C PHE A 468 9.05 0.66 3.18
N VAL A 469 7.84 0.39 2.66
CA VAL A 469 6.89 1.42 2.21
C VAL A 469 6.47 2.36 3.36
N ILE A 470 6.72 1.99 4.62
CA ILE A 470 6.37 2.79 5.81
C ILE A 470 7.41 3.90 6.10
N ASN A 471 8.55 3.93 5.39
CA ASN A 471 9.68 4.83 5.69
C ASN A 471 9.91 5.93 4.63
N ASP A 472 10.83 6.87 4.87
CA ASP A 472 11.05 8.10 4.06
C ASP A 472 11.31 7.86 2.55
N ALA A 473 11.77 6.67 2.15
CA ALA A 473 11.93 6.25 0.75
C ALA A 473 10.68 5.54 0.18
N ARG A 474 9.49 5.96 0.60
CA ARG A 474 8.19 5.31 0.34
C ARG A 474 7.88 5.06 -1.14
N ALA A 475 8.23 6.00 -2.02
CA ALA A 475 7.91 5.89 -3.45
C ALA A 475 8.67 4.73 -4.13
N VAL A 476 10.00 4.66 -3.95
CA VAL A 476 10.84 3.63 -4.57
C VAL A 476 10.41 2.24 -4.12
N PHE A 477 10.21 2.06 -2.81
CA PHE A 477 9.77 0.78 -2.26
C PHE A 477 8.35 0.40 -2.71
N ALA A 478 7.46 1.37 -2.93
CA ALA A 478 6.13 1.11 -3.49
C ALA A 478 6.18 0.67 -4.96
N TYR A 479 7.04 1.25 -5.79
CA TYR A 479 7.26 0.79 -7.16
C TYR A 479 7.81 -0.64 -7.19
N LEU A 480 8.85 -0.92 -6.40
CA LEU A 480 9.40 -2.27 -6.30
C LEU A 480 8.34 -3.26 -5.82
N PHE A 481 7.60 -2.91 -4.76
CA PHE A 481 6.49 -3.71 -4.26
C PHE A 481 5.47 -4.03 -5.36
N CYS A 482 4.97 -3.02 -6.07
CA CYS A 482 3.96 -3.20 -7.11
C CYS A 482 4.48 -4.02 -8.31
N ILE A 483 5.69 -3.72 -8.79
CA ILE A 483 6.31 -4.45 -9.91
C ILE A 483 6.49 -5.92 -9.56
N PHE A 484 7.10 -6.23 -8.42
CA PHE A 484 7.36 -7.63 -8.06
C PHE A 484 6.06 -8.41 -7.75
N ASN A 485 5.06 -7.79 -7.11
CA ASN A 485 3.75 -8.43 -6.90
C ASN A 485 3.04 -8.72 -8.21
N THR A 486 3.08 -7.77 -9.17
CA THR A 486 2.36 -7.90 -10.43
C THR A 486 3.07 -8.77 -11.46
N LEU A 487 4.39 -8.96 -11.38
CA LEU A 487 5.15 -9.91 -12.21
C LEU A 487 5.15 -11.34 -11.67
N GLN A 488 4.55 -11.56 -10.51
CA GLN A 488 4.61 -12.84 -9.83
C GLN A 488 4.02 -14.01 -10.62
N GLY A 489 2.84 -13.82 -11.22
CA GLY A 489 2.21 -14.83 -12.07
C GLY A 489 3.03 -15.15 -13.32
N LEU A 490 3.70 -14.14 -13.89
CA LEU A 490 4.60 -14.30 -15.03
C LEU A 490 5.81 -15.17 -14.66
N PHE A 491 6.49 -14.90 -13.55
CA PHE A 491 7.64 -15.70 -13.12
C PHE A 491 7.24 -17.15 -12.86
N ILE A 492 6.08 -17.40 -12.22
CA ILE A 492 5.56 -18.76 -12.04
C ILE A 492 5.41 -19.47 -13.40
N PHE A 493 4.81 -18.80 -14.40
CA PHE A 493 4.65 -19.38 -15.73
C PHE A 493 6.00 -19.69 -16.40
N ILE A 494 6.95 -18.76 -16.36
CA ILE A 494 8.29 -18.96 -16.95
C ILE A 494 8.99 -20.15 -16.28
N PHE A 495 9.09 -20.16 -14.95
CA PHE A 495 9.86 -21.17 -14.23
C PHE A 495 9.19 -22.55 -14.22
N HIS A 496 7.86 -22.62 -14.13
CA HIS A 496 7.14 -23.88 -13.95
C HIS A 496 6.49 -24.44 -15.23
N CYS A 497 6.24 -23.61 -16.24
CA CYS A 497 5.76 -24.05 -17.55
C CYS A 497 6.84 -23.98 -18.62
N VAL A 498 7.37 -22.80 -18.95
CA VAL A 498 8.29 -22.62 -20.11
C VAL A 498 9.61 -23.36 -19.88
N MET A 499 10.17 -23.23 -18.70
CA MET A 499 11.50 -23.73 -18.38
C MET A 499 11.54 -25.20 -17.94
N ARG A 500 10.38 -25.87 -17.83
CA ARG A 500 10.28 -27.27 -17.38
C ARG A 500 10.43 -28.22 -18.56
N ASP A 501 11.41 -29.12 -18.51
CA ASP A 501 11.76 -29.99 -19.65
C ASP A 501 10.62 -30.95 -20.06
N ASP A 502 9.80 -31.36 -19.09
CA ASP A 502 8.55 -32.09 -19.37
C ASP A 502 7.59 -31.32 -20.27
N MET A 503 7.48 -30.01 -20.02
CA MET A 503 6.60 -29.12 -20.77
C MET A 503 7.23 -28.78 -22.11
N LYS A 504 8.55 -28.58 -22.19
CA LYS A 504 9.27 -28.41 -23.46
C LYS A 504 9.06 -29.59 -24.40
N LYS A 505 9.14 -30.83 -23.87
CA LYS A 505 8.86 -32.06 -24.65
C LYS A 505 7.41 -32.12 -25.12
N TRP A 506 6.46 -31.72 -24.27
CA TRP A 506 5.04 -31.64 -24.67
C TRP A 506 4.82 -30.55 -25.72
N TRP A 507 5.35 -29.34 -25.53
CA TRP A 507 5.27 -28.22 -26.47
C TRP A 507 5.86 -28.63 -27.83
N LYS A 508 7.01 -29.31 -27.84
CA LYS A 508 7.62 -29.83 -29.06
C LYS A 508 6.72 -30.85 -29.77
N LYS A 509 6.14 -31.82 -29.05
CA LYS A 509 5.21 -32.81 -29.62
C LYS A 509 3.91 -32.16 -30.13
N TRP A 510 3.35 -31.22 -29.38
CA TRP A 510 2.14 -30.50 -29.76
C TRP A 510 2.36 -29.62 -31.00
N TRP A 511 3.47 -28.90 -31.04
CA TRP A 511 3.88 -28.08 -32.19
C TRP A 511 4.16 -28.94 -33.43
N GLN A 512 4.84 -30.08 -33.26
CA GLN A 512 5.04 -31.06 -34.34
C GLN A 512 3.71 -31.62 -34.87
N ASN A 513 2.77 -31.95 -33.98
CA ASN A 513 1.45 -32.41 -34.39
C ASN A 513 0.67 -31.32 -35.12
N LEU A 514 0.71 -30.05 -34.67
CA LEU A 514 0.07 -28.93 -35.38
C LEU A 514 0.64 -28.74 -36.78
N ILE A 515 1.97 -28.76 -36.93
CA ILE A 515 2.64 -28.64 -38.23
C ILE A 515 2.33 -29.85 -39.13
N CYS A 516 2.34 -31.08 -38.60
CA CYS A 516 2.01 -32.28 -39.37
C CYS A 516 0.53 -32.34 -39.78
N THR A 517 -0.41 -31.87 -38.95
CA THR A 517 -1.82 -31.71 -39.35
C THR A 517 -2.01 -30.64 -40.41
N ARG A 518 -1.17 -29.59 -40.43
CA ARG A 518 -1.19 -28.56 -41.47
C ARG A 518 -0.65 -29.09 -42.81
N LYS A 519 0.40 -29.93 -42.79
CA LYS A 519 0.89 -30.63 -44.00
C LYS A 519 -0.10 -31.67 -44.56
N LYS A 520 -0.83 -32.40 -43.70
CA LYS A 520 -1.89 -33.33 -44.15
C LYS A 520 -3.09 -32.63 -44.79
N LYS A 521 -3.43 -31.41 -44.37
CA LYS A 521 -4.49 -30.60 -45.02
C LYS A 521 -4.05 -30.00 -46.36
N GLN A 522 -2.77 -29.68 -46.55
CA GLN A 522 -2.24 -29.21 -47.84
C GLN A 522 -2.06 -30.33 -48.88
N GLY A 523 -1.80 -31.57 -48.47
CA GLY A 523 -1.70 -32.71 -49.39
C GLY A 523 -3.04 -33.24 -49.92
N LEU A 524 -4.18 -32.87 -49.31
CA LEU A 524 -5.51 -33.32 -49.72
C LEU A 524 -6.23 -32.34 -50.69
N TYR A 525 -5.63 -31.18 -50.97
CA TYR A 525 -6.15 -30.20 -51.94
C TYR A 525 -5.46 -30.28 -53.32
N ASN A 526 -4.47 -31.16 -53.49
CA ASN A 526 -3.80 -31.41 -54.77
C ASN A 526 -4.03 -32.86 -55.23
N VAL A 527 -5.29 -33.27 -55.35
CA VAL A 527 -5.70 -34.35 -56.25
C VAL A 527 -7.07 -33.96 -56.79
N ASN A 528 -7.11 -33.26 -57.93
CA ASN A 528 -8.23 -33.25 -58.87
C ASN A 528 -7.80 -32.59 -60.19
N GLY A 529 -7.91 -33.35 -61.27
CA GLY A 529 -7.47 -33.02 -62.63
C GLY A 529 -6.41 -34.04 -63.06
N SER A 530 -6.71 -35.12 -63.77
CA SER A 530 -7.77 -35.34 -64.75
C SER A 530 -8.00 -36.85 -64.90
N THR A 531 -9.27 -37.25 -64.86
CA THR A 531 -9.74 -38.56 -65.31
C THR A 531 -9.86 -38.53 -66.84
N THR A 532 -9.10 -39.39 -67.52
CA THR A 532 -9.41 -39.80 -68.90
C THR A 532 -9.57 -41.31 -68.92
N PHE A 533 -10.77 -41.74 -69.31
CA PHE A 533 -11.22 -43.12 -69.42
C PHE A 533 -10.74 -43.70 -70.77
N SER A 534 -10.20 -44.93 -70.76
CA SER A 534 -10.19 -45.81 -71.94
C SER A 534 -9.86 -47.26 -71.54
N SER A 535 -10.31 -48.17 -72.39
CA SER A 535 -10.94 -49.45 -72.08
C SER A 535 -10.12 -50.73 -72.39
N ALA A 536 -10.35 -51.77 -71.57
CA ALA A 536 -10.31 -53.22 -71.85
C ALA A 536 -8.93 -53.93 -72.03
N PRO A 537 -8.86 -55.29 -72.09
CA PRO A 537 -8.72 -56.17 -70.91
C PRO A 537 -7.58 -57.23 -71.03
N GLN A 538 -7.42 -58.05 -69.96
CA GLN A 538 -6.88 -59.43 -69.90
C GLN A 538 -5.58 -59.71 -69.10
N THR A 539 -5.70 -60.82 -68.35
CA THR A 539 -4.73 -61.88 -68.00
C THR A 539 -3.74 -61.74 -66.83
N SER A 540 -4.03 -62.59 -65.83
CA SER A 540 -3.17 -63.62 -65.22
C SER A 540 -2.20 -63.28 -64.08
N GLN A 541 -2.48 -63.96 -62.96
CA GLN A 541 -1.57 -64.58 -61.98
C GLN A 541 -0.77 -63.59 -61.10
N THR A 542 -0.66 -63.72 -59.77
CA THR A 542 -0.47 -64.92 -58.95
C THR A 542 -0.74 -64.59 -57.47
N MET A 543 -1.19 -65.61 -56.73
CA MET A 543 -1.20 -65.78 -55.26
C MET A 543 -0.10 -65.02 -54.49
N LEU A 544 -0.30 -64.51 -53.26
CA LEU A 544 -0.47 -65.33 -52.05
C LEU A 544 -1.01 -64.49 -50.88
N VAL A 545 -2.20 -64.84 -50.40
CA VAL A 545 -2.75 -64.40 -49.12
C VAL A 545 -2.27 -65.36 -48.03
N ARG A 546 -1.71 -64.85 -46.93
CA ARG A 546 -1.58 -65.63 -45.68
C ARG A 546 -2.34 -64.92 -44.57
N LEU A 547 -3.49 -65.50 -44.24
CA LEU A 547 -4.38 -65.12 -43.15
C LEU A 547 -3.92 -65.81 -41.84
N SER A 548 -3.96 -65.02 -40.76
CA SER A 548 -4.33 -65.35 -39.37
C SER A 548 -3.86 -66.64 -38.69
N THR A 549 -3.32 -66.48 -37.47
CA THR A 549 -3.76 -67.29 -36.31
C THR A 549 -3.73 -66.46 -35.03
N LEU A 550 -4.86 -66.50 -34.32
CA LEU A 550 -5.17 -65.93 -33.02
C LEU A 550 -4.57 -66.74 -31.87
N GLN A 551 -3.96 -66.03 -30.92
CA GLN A 551 -4.09 -66.10 -29.45
C GLN A 551 -4.64 -67.37 -28.75
N SER A 552 -3.93 -67.83 -27.71
CA SER A 552 -4.34 -67.74 -26.27
C SER A 552 -4.10 -69.01 -25.41
N ASN A 553 -3.30 -68.82 -24.35
CA ASN A 553 -3.32 -69.39 -22.98
C ASN A 553 -3.57 -70.89 -22.72
N SER A 554 -2.67 -71.52 -21.93
CA SER A 554 -2.86 -71.83 -20.48
C SER A 554 -1.88 -72.90 -19.95
N LYS A 555 -1.20 -72.63 -18.83
CA LYS A 555 -0.66 -73.62 -17.84
C LYS A 555 -1.73 -73.81 -16.74
N PRO A 556 -1.75 -74.83 -15.85
CA PRO A 556 -0.58 -75.47 -15.20
C PRO A 556 -0.66 -77.00 -14.90
N ASP A 557 0.49 -77.52 -14.44
CA ASP A 557 0.79 -78.61 -13.49
C ASP A 557 -0.07 -79.90 -13.40
N HIS A 558 0.60 -81.06 -13.50
CA HIS A 558 0.64 -82.07 -12.42
C HIS A 558 1.60 -83.23 -12.76
N GLU A 559 2.52 -83.50 -11.85
CA GLU A 559 3.21 -84.77 -11.63
C GLU A 559 2.30 -85.66 -10.75
N PRO A 560 2.31 -86.99 -10.92
CA PRO A 560 2.61 -87.82 -9.75
C PRO A 560 3.45 -89.07 -10.01
N LEU A 561 3.96 -89.59 -8.89
CA LEU A 561 4.61 -90.87 -8.66
C LEU A 561 3.90 -92.08 -9.27
N GLN A 562 4.77 -93.05 -9.63
CA GLN A 562 4.60 -94.49 -9.87
C GLN A 562 3.84 -94.92 -11.12
#